data_AF-A0A2I3M9R5-F1
#
_entry.id   AF-A0A2I3M9R5-F1
#
_cell.length_a   1.000
_cell.length_b   1.000
_cell.length_c   1.000
_cell.angle_alpha   90.00
_cell.angle_beta   90.00
_cell.angle_gamma   90.00
#
_symmetry.space_group_name_H-M   'P 1'
#
loop_
_entity.id
_entity.type
_entity.pdbx_description
1 polymer ?
#
loop_
_entity_poly.entity_id
_entity_poly.type
_entity_poly.pdbx_seq_one_letter_code
_entity_poly.pdbx_strand_id
1 'polypeptide(L)'
;CPYTGGQEKTSLSAWPSAVVPQGGHVTLRCYYRRGLYNFTNFTLYKDDRSHVPIFHSRIFQKSFLMGPVTPAHAGTYRCRGSYPHSPTEWSALSEPLAIMVTGQRAPVWASPCPTS
;
A
#
# COMPACT_ATOMS: atom_id res chain seq x y z
N CYS A 1 17.66 23.27 17.95
CA CYS A 1 17.18 22.01 17.33
C CYS A 1 17.15 22.23 15.82
N PRO A 2 17.85 21.45 14.99
CA PRO A 2 17.95 21.78 13.58
C PRO A 2 16.59 21.53 12.92
N TYR A 3 16.10 22.54 12.22
CA TYR A 3 14.96 22.46 11.33
C TYR A 3 15.38 21.60 10.13
N THR A 4 15.11 20.30 10.19
CA THR A 4 15.23 19.44 9.02
C THR A 4 14.17 19.90 8.03
N GLY A 5 14.62 20.52 6.93
CA GLY A 5 13.79 20.85 5.78
C GLY A 5 12.98 19.63 5.38
N GLY A 6 11.70 19.63 5.77
CA GLY A 6 10.81 18.51 5.59
C GLY A 6 10.43 18.43 4.13
N GLN A 7 11.14 17.59 3.37
CA GLN A 7 10.70 17.19 2.05
C GLN A 7 9.22 16.79 2.15
N GLU A 8 8.40 17.39 1.30
CA GLU A 8 6.94 17.30 1.38
C GLU A 8 6.49 15.85 1.22
N LYS A 9 6.10 15.23 2.36
CA LYS A 9 5.88 13.79 2.45
C LYS A 9 4.40 13.45 2.24
N THR A 10 4.13 12.58 1.27
CA THR A 10 2.83 11.94 1.10
C THR A 10 2.57 10.98 2.27
N SER A 11 1.30 10.73 2.58
CA SER A 11 0.88 9.76 3.60
C SER A 11 0.18 8.59 2.92
N LEU A 12 0.50 7.37 3.37
CA LEU A 12 -0.09 6.13 2.89
C LEU A 12 -0.85 5.45 4.04
N SER A 13 -2.09 5.08 3.81
CA SER A 13 -2.91 4.34 4.77
C SER A 13 -3.56 3.12 4.15
N ALA A 14 -3.88 2.13 4.99
CA ALA A 14 -4.61 0.93 4.60
C ALA A 14 -6.01 0.94 5.20
N TRP A 15 -6.99 0.52 4.42
CA TRP A 15 -8.38 0.38 4.82
C TRP A 15 -8.94 -0.96 4.36
N PRO A 16 -9.62 -1.76 5.20
CA PRO A 16 -9.99 -1.50 6.60
C PRO A 16 -8.83 -1.66 7.59
N SER A 17 -7.80 -2.45 7.25
CA SER A 17 -6.63 -2.68 8.09
C SER A 17 -5.41 -3.03 7.24
N ALA A 18 -4.21 -2.82 7.78
CA ALA A 18 -2.95 -3.28 7.19
C ALA A 18 -2.76 -4.81 7.33
N VAL A 19 -3.54 -5.44 8.21
CA VAL A 19 -3.57 -6.89 8.40
C VAL A 19 -4.80 -7.45 7.69
N VAL A 20 -4.58 -8.30 6.69
CA VAL A 20 -5.62 -8.75 5.76
C VAL A 20 -5.61 -10.28 5.71
N PRO A 21 -6.76 -10.97 5.82
CA PRO A 21 -6.80 -12.41 5.60
C PRO A 21 -6.51 -12.76 4.14
N GLN A 22 -5.87 -13.91 3.91
CA GLN A 22 -5.68 -14.46 2.57
C GLN A 22 -7.04 -14.60 1.86
N GLY A 23 -7.10 -14.17 0.61
CA GLY A 23 -8.35 -14.06 -0.16
C GLY A 23 -9.18 -12.81 0.14
N GLY A 24 -8.81 -12.02 1.15
CA GLY A 24 -9.41 -10.72 1.46
C GLY A 24 -8.98 -9.60 0.52
N HIS A 25 -9.37 -8.37 0.85
CA HIS A 25 -9.01 -7.16 0.12
C HIS A 25 -8.59 -6.04 1.07
N VAL A 26 -7.71 -5.17 0.59
CA VAL A 26 -7.30 -3.94 1.28
C VAL A 26 -7.22 -2.80 0.29
N THR A 27 -7.72 -1.64 0.70
CA THR A 27 -7.63 -0.40 -0.05
C THR A 27 -6.49 0.42 0.51
N LEU A 28 -5.46 0.64 -0.31
CA LEU A 28 -4.36 1.54 -0.01
C LEU A 28 -4.71 2.94 -0.47
N ARG A 29 -4.60 3.93 0.41
CA ARG A 29 -4.96 5.32 0.14
C ARG A 29 -3.73 6.20 0.30
N CYS A 30 -3.39 6.94 -0.75
CA CYS A 30 -2.32 7.92 -0.71
C CYS A 30 -2.92 9.32 -0.74
N TYR A 31 -2.43 10.22 0.11
CA TYR A 31 -2.88 11.61 0.17
C TYR A 31 -1.76 12.53 0.69
N TYR A 32 -1.85 13.81 0.36
CA TYR A 32 -0.91 14.82 0.81
C TYR A 32 -1.24 15.27 2.24
N ARG A 33 -0.21 15.55 3.06
CA ARG A 33 -0.40 15.98 4.46
C ARG A 33 -0.44 17.51 4.63
N ARG A 34 -0.04 18.28 3.61
CA ARG A 34 0.02 19.75 3.67
C ARG A 34 -0.13 20.43 2.30
N GLY A 35 -1.10 21.33 2.20
CA GLY A 35 -1.02 22.62 1.47
C GLY A 35 -0.96 22.67 -0.07
N LEU A 36 -0.56 21.64 -0.80
CA LEU A 36 -0.44 21.73 -2.27
C LEU A 36 -1.40 20.79 -3.01
N TYR A 37 -2.38 21.43 -3.66
CA TYR A 37 -3.61 20.85 -4.20
C TYR A 37 -3.49 20.18 -5.58
N ASN A 38 -2.29 19.84 -6.08
CA ASN A 38 -2.11 19.54 -7.51
C ASN A 38 -1.44 18.19 -7.84
N PHE A 39 -1.27 17.28 -6.87
CA PHE A 39 -0.88 15.89 -7.19
C PHE A 39 -2.13 15.08 -7.51
N THR A 40 -2.38 14.85 -8.81
CA THR A 40 -3.48 14.00 -9.28
C THR A 40 -3.04 12.57 -9.54
N ASN A 41 -1.73 12.33 -9.66
CA ASN A 41 -1.17 11.03 -10.00
C ASN A 41 -0.35 10.49 -8.82
N PHE A 42 -0.80 9.41 -8.20
CA PHE A 42 -0.04 8.70 -7.17
C PHE A 42 0.47 7.37 -7.68
N THR A 43 1.74 7.10 -7.40
CA THR A 43 2.42 5.84 -7.73
C THR A 43 2.70 5.06 -6.46
N LEU A 44 2.33 3.78 -6.43
CA LEU A 44 2.61 2.87 -5.32
C LEU A 44 3.86 2.05 -5.61
N TYR A 45 4.73 1.91 -4.62
CA TYR A 45 5.96 1.13 -4.65
C TYR A 45 5.91 0.09 -3.53
N LYS A 46 6.40 -1.11 -3.81
CA LYS A 46 6.65 -2.14 -2.80
C LYS A 46 8.16 -2.18 -2.53
N ASP A 47 8.58 -1.99 -1.29
CA ASP A 47 9.98 -1.93 -0.82
C ASP A 47 10.62 -3.35 -0.74
N ASP A 48 10.21 -4.23 -1.64
CA ASP A 48 10.84 -5.53 -1.82
C ASP A 48 12.12 -5.31 -2.63
N ARG A 49 13.24 -5.87 -2.17
CA ARG A 49 14.53 -5.84 -2.90
C ARG A 49 14.42 -6.56 -4.25
N SER A 50 13.37 -7.33 -4.45
CA SER A 50 12.96 -7.79 -5.75
C SER A 50 12.24 -6.66 -6.49
N HIS A 51 12.80 -6.28 -7.64
CA HIS A 51 12.16 -5.42 -8.64
C HIS A 51 10.90 -6.08 -9.22
N VAL A 52 9.99 -6.56 -8.38
CA VAL A 52 8.77 -7.27 -8.78
C VAL A 52 7.93 -6.27 -9.56
N PRO A 53 7.80 -6.46 -10.88
CA PRO A 53 7.11 -5.54 -11.78
C PRO A 53 5.58 -5.67 -11.69
N ILE A 54 5.05 -6.37 -10.69
CA ILE A 54 3.61 -6.69 -10.61
C ILE A 54 2.78 -5.43 -10.30
N PHE A 55 3.39 -4.42 -9.69
CA PHE A 55 2.83 -3.08 -9.57
C PHE A 55 3.71 -2.06 -10.29
N HIS A 56 3.98 -2.28 -11.58
CA HIS A 56 4.46 -1.21 -12.45
C HIS A 56 3.48 -0.04 -12.40
N SER A 57 3.78 0.91 -11.52
CA SER A 57 3.24 2.26 -11.49
C SER A 57 1.76 2.36 -11.85
N ARG A 58 0.87 1.71 -11.07
CA ARG A 58 -0.54 2.08 -11.18
C ARG A 58 -0.66 3.51 -10.69
N ILE A 59 -0.90 4.41 -11.63
CA ILE A 59 -1.30 5.78 -11.35
C ILE A 59 -2.73 5.70 -10.81
N PHE A 60 -2.90 6.06 -9.55
CA PHE A 60 -4.22 6.18 -8.93
C PHE A 60 -4.40 7.58 -8.37
N GLN A 61 -5.64 8.07 -8.38
CA GLN A 61 -5.94 9.44 -7.97
C GLN A 61 -6.07 9.60 -6.45
N LYS A 62 -6.36 8.51 -5.71
CA LYS A 62 -6.61 8.58 -4.26
C LYS A 62 -6.51 7.24 -3.53
N SER A 63 -7.10 6.19 -4.12
CA SER A 63 -7.17 4.86 -3.54
C SER A 63 -6.88 3.77 -4.57
N PHE A 64 -6.22 2.71 -4.12
CA PHE A 64 -5.93 1.51 -4.87
C PHE A 64 -6.48 0.29 -4.11
N LEU A 65 -7.38 -0.47 -4.74
CA LEU A 65 -7.90 -1.70 -4.18
C LEU A 65 -6.96 -2.87 -4.52
N MET A 66 -6.40 -3.50 -3.50
CA MET A 66 -5.56 -4.68 -3.58
C MET A 66 -6.35 -5.90 -3.10
N GLY A 67 -6.65 -6.81 -4.02
CA GLY A 67 -7.33 -8.07 -3.71
C GLY A 67 -7.65 -8.89 -4.97
N PRO A 68 -7.86 -10.21 -4.86
CA PRO A 68 -7.72 -11.04 -3.66
C PRO A 68 -6.26 -11.17 -3.20
N VAL A 69 -5.98 -10.89 -1.92
CA VAL A 69 -4.61 -10.88 -1.40
C VAL A 69 -4.08 -12.29 -1.20
N THR A 70 -2.81 -12.49 -1.55
CA THR A 70 -2.06 -13.74 -1.36
C THR A 70 -0.80 -13.44 -0.54
N PRO A 71 -0.10 -14.44 0.02
CA PRO A 71 1.14 -14.19 0.74
C PRO A 71 2.19 -13.39 -0.06
N ALA A 72 2.18 -13.47 -1.39
CA ALA A 72 3.04 -12.66 -2.26
C ALA A 72 2.76 -11.14 -2.20
N HIS A 73 1.55 -10.75 -1.77
CA HIS A 73 1.15 -9.36 -1.55
C HIS A 73 1.61 -8.82 -0.19
N ALA A 74 2.13 -9.65 0.71
CA ALA A 74 2.72 -9.16 1.94
C ALA A 74 4.01 -8.38 1.64
N GLY A 75 4.24 -7.29 2.38
CA GLY A 75 5.45 -6.48 2.24
C GLY A 75 5.23 -5.02 2.65
N THR A 76 6.29 -4.23 2.51
CA THR A 76 6.26 -2.80 2.85
C THR A 76 5.94 -1.98 1.62
N TYR A 77 4.99 -1.06 1.73
CA TYR A 77 4.52 -0.21 0.65
C TYR A 77 4.83 1.26 0.91
N ARG A 78 5.12 2.01 -0.15
CA ARG A 78 5.36 3.46 -0.14
C ARG A 78 4.64 4.09 -1.32
N CYS A 79 4.17 5.33 -1.19
CA CYS A 79 3.58 6.06 -2.30
C CYS A 79 4.31 7.37 -2.61
N ARG A 80 4.28 7.78 -3.87
CA ARG A 80 4.84 9.04 -4.37
C ARG A 80 3.81 9.76 -5.24
N GLY A 81 3.67 11.07 -5.10
CA GLY A 81 2.84 11.89 -5.98
C GLY A 81 3.64 12.47 -7.14
N SER A 82 3.03 12.63 -8.31
CA SER A 82 3.51 13.47 -9.42
C SER A 82 2.46 14.48 -9.87
N TYR A 83 2.94 15.56 -10.46
CA TYR A 83 2.09 16.56 -11.08
C TYR A 83 1.53 16.05 -12.41
N PRO A 84 0.27 16.36 -12.75
CA PRO A 84 -0.33 15.97 -14.03
C PRO A 84 0.41 16.53 -15.25
N HIS A 85 0.98 17.73 -15.12
CA HIS A 85 1.65 18.44 -16.20
C HIS A 85 3.17 18.27 -16.21
N SER A 86 3.74 17.58 -15.22
CA SER A 86 5.20 17.42 -15.08
C SER A 86 5.50 16.06 -14.45
N PRO A 87 5.45 14.96 -15.22
CA PRO A 87 5.70 13.61 -14.72
C PRO A 87 7.16 13.38 -14.31
N THR A 88 8.06 14.31 -14.58
CA THR A 88 9.46 14.26 -14.13
C THR A 88 9.64 14.79 -12.71
N GLU A 89 8.69 15.57 -12.20
CA GLU A 89 8.70 16.10 -10.83
C GLU A 89 7.86 15.21 -9.91
N TRP A 90 8.50 14.79 -8.82
CA TRP A 90 7.92 13.84 -7.89
C TRP A 90 8.06 14.34 -6.46
N SER A 91 7.03 14.08 -5.65
CA SER A 91 7.09 14.31 -4.20
C SER A 91 8.11 13.40 -3.53
N ALA A 92 8.40 13.64 -2.25
CA ALA A 92 9.09 12.64 -1.45
C ALA A 92 8.24 11.36 -1.29
N LEU A 93 8.91 10.23 -1.04
CA LEU A 93 8.25 8.96 -0.72
C LEU A 93 7.52 9.05 0.62
N SER A 94 6.35 8.44 0.70
CA SER A 94 5.56 8.37 1.92
C SER A 94 6.24 7.61 3.05
N GLU A 95 5.64 7.67 4.24
CA GLU A 95 5.97 6.73 5.29
C GLU A 95 5.72 5.29 4.80
N PRO A 96 6.59 4.34 5.18
CA PRO A 96 6.41 2.94 4.83
C PRO A 96 5.18 2.37 5.55
N LEU A 97 4.38 1.61 4.82
CA LEU A 97 3.21 0.90 5.34
C LEU A 97 3.37 -0.60 5.09
N ALA A 98 3.56 -1.38 6.14
CA ALA A 98 3.66 -2.84 6.05
C ALA A 98 2.28 -3.47 5.94
N ILE A 99 2.04 -4.22 4.86
CA ILE A 99 0.85 -5.05 4.67
C ILE A 99 1.18 -6.48 5.05
N MET A 100 0.40 -7.01 5.98
CA MET A 100 0.54 -8.37 6.49
C MET A 100 -0.65 -9.21 6.01
N VAL A 101 -0.35 -10.34 5.39
CA VAL A 101 -1.37 -11.29 4.97
C VAL A 101 -1.43 -12.42 6.01
N THR A 102 -2.58 -12.58 6.64
CA THR A 102 -2.83 -13.67 7.58
C THR A 102 -3.31 -14.91 6.82
N GLY A 103 -2.80 -16.08 7.19
CA GLY A 103 -3.18 -17.34 6.56
C GLY A 103 -4.67 -17.63 6.70
N GLN A 104 -5.21 -18.40 5.78
CA GLN A 104 -6.60 -18.82 5.80
C GLN A 104 -6.89 -19.55 7.11
N ARG A 105 -7.77 -18.99 7.96
CA ARG A 105 -8.34 -19.72 9.10
C ARG A 105 -9.06 -20.91 8.46
N ALA A 106 -8.53 -22.12 8.66
CA ALA A 106 -9.17 -23.34 8.19
C ALA A 106 -10.66 -23.27 8.56
N PRO A 107 -11.57 -23.55 7.63
CA PRO A 107 -12.97 -23.43 7.97
C PRO A 107 -13.26 -24.47 9.06
N VAL A 108 -14.01 -24.06 10.09
CA VAL A 108 -14.24 -24.84 11.32
C VAL A 108 -14.84 -26.23 11.05
N TRP A 109 -15.45 -26.42 9.88
CA TRP A 109 -15.98 -27.71 9.40
C TRP A 109 -14.91 -28.74 9.02
N ALA A 110 -13.64 -28.35 8.89
CA ALA A 110 -12.52 -29.26 8.61
C ALA A 110 -11.88 -29.81 9.90
N SER A 111 -12.60 -29.80 11.03
CA SER A 111 -12.19 -30.54 12.22
C SER A 111 -12.53 -32.02 11.99
N PRO A 112 -11.56 -32.95 11.93
CA PRO A 112 -11.88 -34.37 11.85
C PRO A 112 -12.68 -34.75 13.09
N CYS A 113 -13.83 -35.40 12.91
CA CYS A 113 -14.53 -36.05 14.01
C CYS A 113 -13.54 -37.00 14.73
N PRO A 114 -13.42 -36.98 16.07
CA PRO A 114 -12.70 -38.03 16.76
C PRO A 114 -13.50 -39.33 16.59
N THR A 115 -12.97 -40.25 15.79
CA THR A 115 -13.45 -41.63 15.72
C THR A 115 -13.24 -42.28 17.09
N SER A 116 -14.35 -42.66 17.73
CA SER A 116 -14.40 -43.65 18.81
C SER A 116 -15.03 -44.93 18.30
#